data_AF-A0A7S4J3E8-F1
#
_entry.id   AF-A0A7S4J3E8-F1
#
_cell.length_a   1.000
_cell.length_b   1.000
_cell.length_c   1.000
_cell.angle_alpha   90.00
_cell.angle_beta   90.00
_cell.angle_gamma   90.00
#
_symmetry.space_group_name_H-M   'P 1'
#
loop_
_entity.id
_entity.type
_entity.pdbx_description
1 polymer ?
#
loop_
_entity_poly.entity_id
_entity_poly.type
_entity_poly.pdbx_seq_one_letter_code
_entity_poly.pdbx_strand_id
1 'polypeptide(L)'
;LEDLIDALLEAYPDGAACTDDQGMLPLHLIVNNNPNGPNERILNLLLMAHPTAVDAKDKYGRTPSDVLREQQGAAGGNGSGGGKFEACLRSFARARRTAGGLIASVREENRTAVESVRQGSSNERMANQRIILRLEEEVADLRTKLDRAEGQMGEEGDVRRDLEGQVNNYRERLGRLEDESSRLREEKDALRDAHSALEKQVAGHDEVVQSIHDDHEREKLQQADALSDLKSEANTARTMAEAMESQLRSKFTNEEYLRTTVEELEKKLEKTTSQSEYEKKQLTHAKESLENENGMLKKHVEELTSKNASLQQRASELNKQMGNVLSSHGSLNAEHDRMMEANVRHETDLVEAVRSERSHVLESLRKTREMFEQAVREQEGIVEEAERREVELIESAREERERSVEIMGKMKADFREARTAATERERKIQADSLVVKSKVSGSSS
;
A
#
# COMPACT_ATOMS: atom_id res chain seq x y z
N LEU A 1 172.22 17.70 111.90
CA LEU A 1 172.58 18.33 110.60
C LEU A 1 172.32 17.36 109.46
N GLU A 2 172.70 16.08 109.61
CA GLU A 2 172.26 14.99 108.73
C GLU A 2 170.73 14.94 108.56
N ASP A 3 169.97 14.90 109.65
CA ASP A 3 168.49 14.82 109.63
C ASP A 3 167.81 16.01 108.91
N LEU A 4 168.45 17.19 108.92
CA LEU A 4 167.95 18.37 108.20
C LEU A 4 168.09 18.21 106.69
N ILE A 5 169.18 17.58 106.24
CA ILE A 5 169.42 17.35 104.81
C ILE A 5 168.56 16.20 104.30
N ASP A 6 168.31 15.18 105.13
CA ASP A 6 167.35 14.11 104.82
C ASP A 6 165.94 14.71 104.58
N ALA A 7 165.42 15.50 105.53
CA ALA A 7 164.13 16.16 105.40
C ALA A 7 164.04 17.14 104.22
N LEU A 8 165.13 17.83 103.87
CA LEU A 8 165.19 18.70 102.68
C LEU A 8 165.14 17.90 101.37
N LEU A 9 165.77 16.72 101.31
CA LEU A 9 165.76 15.86 100.13
C LEU A 9 164.47 15.05 100.00
N GLU A 10 163.78 14.73 101.09
CA GLU A 10 162.41 14.20 101.05
C GLU A 10 161.41 15.27 100.53
N ALA A 11 161.53 16.51 100.99
CA ALA A 11 160.66 17.60 100.57
C ALA A 11 160.96 18.10 99.13
N TYR A 12 162.22 18.07 98.72
CA TYR A 12 162.66 18.52 97.39
C TYR A 12 163.88 17.71 96.89
N PRO A 13 163.67 16.51 96.30
CA PRO A 13 164.75 15.63 95.86
C PRO A 13 165.60 16.24 94.74
N ASP A 14 164.98 17.04 93.86
CA ASP A 14 165.67 17.81 92.82
C ASP A 14 166.67 18.84 93.40
N GLY A 15 166.56 19.17 94.70
CA GLY A 15 167.52 20.03 95.40
C GLY A 15 168.95 19.46 95.39
N ALA A 16 169.11 18.13 95.27
CA ALA A 16 170.42 17.50 95.07
C ALA A 16 171.04 17.80 93.70
N ALA A 17 170.24 18.24 92.72
CA ALA A 17 170.63 18.60 91.36
C ALA A 17 170.88 20.11 91.16
N CYS A 18 170.51 20.95 92.14
CA CYS A 18 170.64 22.40 92.03
C CYS A 18 172.09 22.86 92.25
N THR A 19 172.69 23.52 91.27
CA THR A 19 174.04 24.09 91.35
C THR A 19 174.08 25.49 91.96
N ASP A 20 175.18 25.85 92.62
CA ASP A 20 175.47 27.24 92.98
C ASP A 20 175.96 28.10 91.79
N ASP A 21 176.39 29.34 92.06
CA ASP A 21 176.97 30.29 91.08
C ASP A 21 178.36 29.87 90.54
N GLN A 22 178.97 28.86 91.16
CA GLN A 22 180.18 28.18 90.71
C GLN A 22 179.87 26.91 89.89
N GLY A 23 178.59 26.59 89.66
CA GLY A 23 178.17 25.34 89.04
C GLY A 23 178.35 24.13 89.95
N MET A 24 178.73 24.33 91.22
CA MET A 24 178.96 23.26 92.18
C MET A 24 177.62 22.76 92.74
N LEU A 25 177.34 21.48 92.52
CA LEU A 25 176.27 20.75 93.22
C LEU A 25 176.55 20.70 94.73
N PRO A 26 175.54 20.42 95.59
CA PRO A 26 175.74 20.19 97.02
C PRO A 26 176.78 19.10 97.29
N LEU A 27 176.85 18.11 96.39
CA LEU A 27 177.84 17.04 96.40
C LEU A 27 179.29 17.52 96.20
N HIS A 28 179.52 18.54 95.37
CA HIS A 28 180.83 19.19 95.22
C HIS A 28 181.17 20.03 96.48
N LEU A 29 180.18 20.76 97.01
CA LEU A 29 180.36 21.65 98.16
C LEU A 29 180.76 20.93 99.44
N ILE A 30 180.13 19.78 99.74
CA ILE A 30 180.46 18.93 100.91
C ILE A 30 181.89 18.38 100.83
N VAL A 31 182.35 18.08 99.61
CA VAL A 31 183.70 17.62 99.32
C VAL A 31 184.72 18.75 99.47
N ASN A 32 184.41 19.95 98.98
CA ASN A 32 185.34 21.08 98.95
C ASN A 32 185.54 21.75 100.33
N ASN A 33 184.47 21.95 101.09
CA ASN A 33 184.48 22.86 102.23
C ASN A 33 184.89 22.20 103.57
N ASN A 34 185.41 20.97 103.57
CA ASN A 34 185.62 20.21 104.80
C ASN A 34 187.04 19.60 104.92
N PRO A 35 188.01 20.31 105.51
CA PRO A 35 189.39 19.84 105.64
C PRO A 35 189.56 18.61 106.56
N ASN A 36 188.55 18.29 107.40
CA ASN A 36 188.55 17.10 108.27
C ASN A 36 187.89 15.86 107.61
N GLY A 37 187.62 15.95 106.30
CA GLY A 37 187.00 14.92 105.47
C GLY A 37 185.46 15.05 105.42
N PRO A 38 184.85 14.83 104.24
CA PRO A 38 183.39 14.91 104.05
C PRO A 38 182.61 13.90 104.91
N ASN A 39 181.36 14.24 105.21
CA ASN A 39 180.45 13.36 105.96
C ASN A 39 179.78 12.34 105.03
N GLU A 40 180.11 11.07 105.22
CA GLU A 40 179.65 9.94 104.40
C GLU A 40 178.13 9.76 104.40
N ARG A 41 177.43 10.08 105.50
CA ARG A 41 175.96 9.95 105.57
C ARG A 41 175.26 10.97 104.68
N ILE A 42 175.67 12.23 104.78
CA ILE A 42 175.16 13.32 103.92
C ILE A 42 175.48 13.04 102.44
N LEU A 43 176.69 12.53 102.16
CA LEU A 43 177.10 12.14 100.81
C LEU A 43 176.20 11.05 100.23
N ASN A 44 175.92 9.98 101.00
CA ASN A 44 175.06 8.89 100.55
C ASN A 44 173.61 9.33 100.33
N LEU A 45 173.07 10.24 101.15
CA LEU A 45 171.72 10.81 100.94
C LEU A 45 171.62 11.57 99.61
N LEU A 46 172.58 12.45 99.31
CA LEU A 46 172.62 13.16 98.03
C LEU A 46 172.79 12.22 96.83
N LEU A 47 173.57 11.14 96.98
CA LEU A 47 173.75 10.13 95.93
C LEU A 47 172.52 9.22 95.75
N MET A 48 171.67 9.08 96.77
CA MET A 48 170.37 8.40 96.64
C MET A 48 169.33 9.30 95.97
N ALA A 49 169.31 10.59 96.31
CA ALA A 49 168.41 11.57 95.66
C ALA A 49 168.77 11.82 94.19
N HIS A 50 170.06 12.00 93.86
CA HIS A 50 170.52 12.27 92.51
C HIS A 50 171.77 11.43 92.12
N PRO A 51 171.59 10.14 91.77
CA PRO A 51 172.72 9.22 91.51
C PRO A 51 173.59 9.60 90.30
N THR A 52 173.08 10.41 89.37
CA THR A 52 173.81 11.00 88.24
C THR A 52 174.70 12.19 88.64
N ALA A 53 174.65 12.69 89.89
CA ALA A 53 175.48 13.80 90.36
C ALA A 53 176.99 13.48 90.35
N VAL A 54 177.36 12.20 90.27
CA VAL A 54 178.75 11.73 90.26
C VAL A 54 179.53 12.18 89.02
N ASP A 55 178.88 12.15 87.84
CA ASP A 55 179.51 12.54 86.57
C ASP A 55 179.15 13.99 86.16
N ALA A 56 178.31 14.67 86.95
CA ALA A 56 178.00 16.07 86.76
C ALA A 56 179.24 16.93 87.08
N LYS A 57 179.46 17.97 86.27
CA LYS A 57 180.66 18.81 86.34
C LYS A 57 180.32 20.20 86.85
N ASP A 58 181.19 20.78 87.66
CA ASP A 58 181.15 22.20 87.98
C ASP A 58 181.47 23.08 86.76
N LYS A 59 181.41 24.42 86.89
CA LYS A 59 181.71 25.33 85.77
C LYS A 59 183.17 25.28 85.31
N TYR A 60 184.05 24.69 86.12
CA TYR A 60 185.46 24.47 85.82
C TYR A 60 185.70 23.10 85.15
N GLY A 61 184.65 22.31 84.93
CA GLY A 61 184.70 21.00 84.30
C GLY A 61 185.12 19.86 85.24
N ARG A 62 185.27 20.13 86.54
CA ARG A 62 185.67 19.16 87.57
C ARG A 62 184.43 18.39 88.04
N THR A 63 184.59 17.09 88.28
CA THR A 63 183.56 16.28 88.94
C THR A 63 183.74 16.32 90.47
N PRO A 64 182.78 15.84 91.29
CA PRO A 64 182.96 15.72 92.74
C PRO A 64 184.16 14.83 93.09
N SER A 65 184.53 13.88 92.23
CA SER A 65 185.71 13.02 92.39
C SER A 65 187.02 13.76 92.15
N ASP A 66 187.02 14.80 91.32
CA ASP A 66 188.22 15.59 90.99
C ASP A 66 188.48 16.64 92.08
N VAL A 67 187.44 17.34 92.53
CA VAL A 67 187.52 18.28 93.67
C VAL A 67 187.99 17.57 94.94
N LEU A 68 187.54 16.33 95.16
CA LEU A 68 188.01 15.47 96.26
C LEU A 68 189.52 15.17 96.12
N ARG A 69 190.02 14.94 94.91
CA ARG A 69 191.44 14.66 94.67
C ARG A 69 192.32 15.90 94.83
N GLU A 70 191.82 17.08 94.47
CA GLU A 70 192.48 18.38 94.65
C GLU A 70 192.75 18.67 96.13
N GLN A 71 191.76 18.43 97.01
CA GLN A 71 191.90 18.66 98.46
C GLN A 71 192.95 17.74 99.12
N GLN A 72 193.18 16.52 98.61
CA GLN A 72 194.30 15.68 99.08
C GLN A 72 195.68 16.24 98.70
N GLY A 73 195.78 16.99 97.59
CA GLY A 73 197.05 17.58 97.13
C GLY A 73 197.49 18.82 97.91
N ALA A 74 196.54 19.55 98.52
CA ALA A 74 196.83 20.80 99.23
C ALA A 74 197.32 20.62 100.68
N ALA A 75 197.08 19.46 101.30
CA ALA A 75 197.37 19.19 102.71
C ALA A 75 198.72 18.46 102.92
N GLY A 76 199.83 19.15 102.67
CA GLY A 76 201.18 18.58 102.83
C GLY A 76 201.68 18.52 104.29
N GLY A 77 201.45 17.42 105.00
CA GLY A 77 202.19 17.09 106.23
C GLY A 77 201.47 16.22 107.27
N ASN A 78 201.98 15.00 107.49
CA ASN A 78 201.76 14.11 108.66
C ASN A 78 200.34 13.85 109.19
N GLY A 79 199.80 12.66 108.85
CA GLY A 79 199.11 11.79 109.83
C GLY A 79 197.57 11.90 109.98
N SER A 80 196.91 10.74 109.87
CA SER A 80 195.55 10.47 110.40
C SER A 80 194.30 10.97 109.63
N GLY A 81 194.40 11.36 108.35
CA GLY A 81 193.23 11.79 107.54
C GLY A 81 192.67 10.80 106.50
N GLY A 82 193.45 9.81 106.07
CA GLY A 82 193.23 9.13 104.78
C GLY A 82 191.95 8.30 104.60
N GLY A 83 191.45 7.66 105.67
CA GLY A 83 190.38 6.66 105.56
C GLY A 83 189.02 7.17 105.05
N LYS A 84 188.66 8.43 105.37
CA LYS A 84 187.35 9.01 104.99
C LYS A 84 187.23 9.33 103.49
N PHE A 85 188.35 9.69 102.85
CA PHE A 85 188.38 10.03 101.43
C PHE A 85 188.11 8.82 100.53
N GLU A 86 188.63 7.64 100.91
CA GLU A 86 188.48 6.41 100.13
C GLU A 86 187.04 5.85 100.18
N ALA A 87 186.31 6.09 101.26
CA ALA A 87 184.88 5.78 101.37
C ALA A 87 184.03 6.55 100.35
N CYS A 88 184.25 7.87 100.22
CA CYS A 88 183.49 8.71 99.28
C CYS A 88 183.64 8.25 97.81
N LEU A 89 184.88 7.91 97.39
CA LEU A 89 185.13 7.38 96.05
C LEU A 89 184.40 6.04 95.78
N ARG A 90 184.23 5.19 96.80
CA ARG A 90 183.42 3.96 96.69
C ARG A 90 181.93 4.26 96.53
N SER A 91 181.39 5.23 97.27
CA SER A 91 179.99 5.65 97.11
C SER A 91 179.70 6.21 95.71
N PHE A 92 180.58 7.05 95.17
CA PHE A 92 180.51 7.55 93.80
C PHE A 92 180.48 6.40 92.77
N ALA A 93 181.38 5.43 92.88
CA ALA A 93 181.43 4.27 91.99
C ALA A 93 180.22 3.30 92.10
N ARG A 94 179.43 3.41 93.18
CA ARG A 94 178.17 2.66 93.36
C ARG A 94 177.02 3.37 92.66
N ALA A 95 176.83 4.67 92.93
CA ALA A 95 175.75 5.47 92.37
C ALA A 95 175.77 5.53 90.83
N ARG A 96 176.97 5.59 90.22
CA ARG A 96 177.10 5.57 88.75
C ARG A 96 176.58 4.28 88.10
N ARG A 97 176.71 3.13 88.77
CA ARG A 97 176.19 1.84 88.26
C ARG A 97 174.67 1.76 88.33
N THR A 98 174.06 2.26 89.41
CA THR A 98 172.60 2.29 89.55
C THR A 98 171.93 3.21 88.53
N ALA A 99 172.52 4.38 88.25
CA ALA A 99 172.02 5.29 87.20
C ALA A 99 172.04 4.64 85.80
N GLY A 100 173.14 3.96 85.45
CA GLY A 100 173.27 3.28 84.15
C GLY A 100 172.23 2.16 83.93
N GLY A 101 171.85 1.44 84.98
CA GLY A 101 170.82 0.39 84.91
C GLY A 101 169.43 0.92 84.61
N LEU A 102 168.99 1.99 85.30
CA LEU A 102 167.66 2.59 85.06
C LEU A 102 167.50 3.10 83.64
N ILE A 103 168.50 3.80 83.11
CA ILE A 103 168.45 4.40 81.76
C ILE A 103 168.30 3.33 80.67
N ALA A 104 168.83 2.12 80.88
CA ALA A 104 168.69 1.01 79.94
C ALA A 104 167.25 0.43 79.92
N SER A 105 166.63 0.20 81.10
CA SER A 105 165.27 -0.36 81.18
C SER A 105 164.24 0.54 80.48
N VAL A 106 164.27 1.84 80.79
CA VAL A 106 163.33 2.83 80.25
C VAL A 106 163.43 2.95 78.71
N ARG A 107 164.60 2.70 78.11
CA ARG A 107 164.74 2.70 76.64
C ARG A 107 164.08 1.50 75.98
N GLU A 108 164.16 0.31 76.59
CA GLU A 108 163.60 -0.91 76.01
C GLU A 108 162.08 -0.98 76.19
N GLU A 109 161.56 -0.51 77.33
CA GLU A 109 160.12 -0.32 77.57
C GLU A 109 159.51 0.66 76.54
N ASN A 110 160.17 1.79 76.29
CA ASN A 110 159.70 2.75 75.26
C ASN A 110 159.76 2.16 73.83
N ARG A 111 160.77 1.35 73.50
CA ARG A 111 160.89 0.71 72.18
C ARG A 111 159.72 -0.25 71.91
N THR A 112 159.43 -1.12 72.87
CA THR A 112 158.36 -2.12 72.77
C THR A 112 156.96 -1.47 72.77
N ALA A 113 156.76 -0.39 73.54
CA ALA A 113 155.53 0.40 73.50
C ALA A 113 155.24 0.97 72.08
N VAL A 114 156.24 1.59 71.44
CA VAL A 114 156.10 2.17 70.08
C VAL A 114 155.80 1.09 69.03
N GLU A 115 156.44 -0.08 69.14
CA GLU A 115 156.21 -1.21 68.22
C GLU A 115 154.76 -1.74 68.35
N SER A 116 154.22 -1.86 69.56
CA SER A 116 152.84 -2.29 69.78
C SER A 116 151.79 -1.32 69.19
N VAL A 117 151.98 -0.01 69.38
CA VAL A 117 151.08 1.03 68.83
C VAL A 117 151.10 1.01 67.30
N ARG A 118 152.27 0.89 66.69
CA ARG A 118 152.42 0.83 65.23
C ARG A 118 151.68 -0.37 64.63
N GLN A 119 151.70 -1.52 65.31
CA GLN A 119 151.00 -2.72 64.85
C GLN A 119 149.48 -2.64 65.08
N GLY A 120 149.05 -2.05 66.20
CA GLY A 120 147.63 -1.74 66.46
C GLY A 120 147.00 -0.87 65.37
N SER A 121 147.61 0.29 65.07
CA SER A 121 147.13 1.19 64.02
C SER A 121 147.13 0.57 62.61
N SER A 122 147.99 -0.41 62.34
CA SER A 122 147.97 -1.16 61.07
C SER A 122 146.77 -2.12 60.99
N ASN A 123 146.45 -2.79 62.09
CA ASN A 123 145.32 -3.73 62.17
C ASN A 123 143.98 -2.99 62.08
N GLU A 124 143.84 -1.85 62.74
CA GLU A 124 142.64 -1.00 62.67
C GLU A 124 142.37 -0.48 61.25
N ARG A 125 143.41 -0.04 60.52
CA ARG A 125 143.28 0.37 59.12
C ARG A 125 142.77 -0.77 58.23
N MET A 126 143.32 -1.97 58.40
CA MET A 126 142.88 -3.16 57.66
C MET A 126 141.45 -3.58 58.03
N ALA A 127 141.04 -3.43 59.28
CA ALA A 127 139.66 -3.69 59.72
C ALA A 127 138.68 -2.68 59.10
N ASN A 128 138.99 -1.38 59.20
CA ASN A 128 138.17 -0.31 58.61
C ASN A 128 138.04 -0.47 57.09
N GLN A 129 139.12 -0.82 56.39
CA GLN A 129 139.07 -1.02 54.94
C GLN A 129 138.23 -2.23 54.52
N ARG A 130 138.17 -3.30 55.34
CA ARG A 130 137.23 -4.42 55.12
C ARG A 130 135.78 -4.03 55.39
N ILE A 131 135.52 -3.19 56.40
CA ILE A 131 134.17 -2.68 56.70
C ILE A 131 133.69 -1.78 55.56
N ILE A 132 134.54 -0.87 55.05
CA ILE A 132 134.22 -0.01 53.92
C ILE A 132 133.84 -0.84 52.68
N LEU A 133 134.66 -1.83 52.29
CA LEU A 133 134.35 -2.68 51.13
C LEU A 133 133.03 -3.44 51.28
N ARG A 134 132.70 -3.94 52.48
CA ARG A 134 131.40 -4.57 52.75
C ARG A 134 130.25 -3.58 52.64
N LEU A 135 130.39 -2.37 53.18
CA LEU A 135 129.36 -1.34 53.08
C LEU A 135 129.18 -0.84 51.64
N GLU A 136 130.25 -0.75 50.85
CA GLU A 136 130.20 -0.43 49.42
C GLU A 136 129.49 -1.53 48.63
N GLU A 137 129.75 -2.80 48.94
CA GLU A 137 129.05 -3.97 48.38
C GLU A 137 127.56 -3.95 48.76
N GLU A 138 127.22 -3.78 50.05
CA GLU A 138 125.83 -3.67 50.53
C GLU A 138 125.08 -2.48 49.89
N VAL A 139 125.72 -1.33 49.71
CA VAL A 139 125.14 -0.16 49.03
C VAL A 139 124.94 -0.41 47.53
N ALA A 140 125.88 -1.09 46.85
CA ALA A 140 125.71 -1.49 45.46
C ALA A 140 124.53 -2.48 45.31
N ASP A 141 124.44 -3.46 46.22
CA ASP A 141 123.37 -4.44 46.26
C ASP A 141 121.99 -3.77 46.48
N LEU A 142 121.91 -2.81 47.41
CA LEU A 142 120.71 -2.02 47.66
C LEU A 142 120.33 -1.12 46.47
N ARG A 143 121.30 -0.51 45.78
CA ARG A 143 121.04 0.25 44.54
C ARG A 143 120.45 -0.64 43.46
N THR A 144 121.07 -1.79 43.17
CA THR A 144 120.49 -2.68 42.14
C THR A 144 119.13 -3.26 42.55
N LYS A 145 118.82 -3.37 43.85
CA LYS A 145 117.46 -3.74 44.33
C LYS A 145 116.47 -2.59 44.12
N LEU A 146 116.89 -1.34 44.36
CA LEU A 146 116.10 -0.14 44.08
C LEU A 146 115.84 0.00 42.57
N ASP A 147 116.87 -0.06 41.72
CA ASP A 147 116.74 0.04 40.27
C ASP A 147 115.78 -1.01 39.69
N ARG A 148 115.82 -2.25 40.22
CA ARG A 148 114.87 -3.33 39.85
C ARG A 148 113.45 -3.03 40.32
N ALA A 149 113.28 -2.50 41.53
CA ALA A 149 111.97 -2.12 42.04
C ALA A 149 111.38 -0.91 41.29
N GLU A 150 112.18 0.08 40.93
CA GLU A 150 111.77 1.21 40.09
C GLU A 150 111.39 0.75 38.67
N GLY A 151 112.13 -0.20 38.09
CA GLY A 151 111.76 -0.85 36.83
C GLY A 151 110.41 -1.58 36.91
N GLN A 152 110.20 -2.38 37.95
CA GLN A 152 108.92 -3.08 38.19
C GLN A 152 107.76 -2.09 38.40
N MET A 153 107.96 -1.02 39.17
CA MET A 153 106.97 0.04 39.35
C MET A 153 106.65 0.79 38.05
N GLY A 154 107.63 0.90 37.13
CA GLY A 154 107.44 1.43 35.79
C GLY A 154 106.56 0.51 34.92
N GLU A 155 106.90 -0.78 34.86
CA GLU A 155 106.11 -1.80 34.15
C GLU A 155 104.68 -1.91 34.69
N GLU A 156 104.50 -1.93 36.02
CA GLU A 156 103.18 -1.89 36.67
C GLU A 156 102.42 -0.58 36.37
N GLY A 157 103.13 0.54 36.28
CA GLY A 157 102.56 1.84 35.93
C GLY A 157 102.05 1.92 34.49
N ASP A 158 102.78 1.34 33.54
CA ASP A 158 102.36 1.26 32.14
C ASP A 158 101.22 0.24 31.96
N VAL A 159 101.29 -0.95 32.58
CA VAL A 159 100.19 -1.91 32.60
C VAL A 159 98.91 -1.32 33.24
N ARG A 160 99.05 -0.54 34.32
CA ARG A 160 97.92 0.19 34.90
C ARG A 160 97.34 1.20 33.92
N ARG A 161 98.17 1.97 33.21
CA ARG A 161 97.71 2.97 32.23
C ARG A 161 96.95 2.31 31.07
N ASP A 162 97.43 1.17 30.59
CA ASP A 162 96.76 0.40 29.54
C ASP A 162 95.43 -0.19 30.02
N LEU A 163 95.37 -0.72 31.24
CA LEU A 163 94.13 -1.19 31.86
C LEU A 163 93.13 -0.05 32.12
N GLU A 164 93.59 1.12 32.57
CA GLU A 164 92.75 2.32 32.71
C GLU A 164 92.21 2.78 31.34
N GLY A 165 93.03 2.74 30.29
CA GLY A 165 92.61 3.00 28.91
C GLY A 165 91.54 2.02 28.43
N GLN A 166 91.71 0.72 28.68
CA GLN A 166 90.71 -0.30 28.36
C GLN A 166 89.41 -0.09 29.17
N VAL A 167 89.49 0.16 30.47
CA VAL A 167 88.32 0.44 31.33
C VAL A 167 87.56 1.67 30.85
N ASN A 168 88.26 2.73 30.43
CA ASN A 168 87.62 3.91 29.86
C ASN A 168 86.94 3.60 28.52
N ASN A 169 87.57 2.82 27.63
CA ASN A 169 86.96 2.36 26.38
C ASN A 169 85.70 1.53 26.63
N TYR A 170 85.75 0.57 27.55
CA TYR A 170 84.58 -0.23 27.95
C TYR A 170 83.48 0.63 28.58
N ARG A 171 83.82 1.65 29.38
CA ARG A 171 82.85 2.60 29.95
C ARG A 171 82.17 3.44 28.87
N GLU A 172 82.90 3.97 27.91
CA GLU A 172 82.32 4.69 26.77
C GLU A 172 81.41 3.77 25.94
N ARG A 173 81.85 2.54 25.66
CA ARG A 173 81.06 1.57 24.91
C ARG A 173 79.80 1.16 25.65
N LEU A 174 79.86 1.02 26.98
CA LEU A 174 78.69 0.77 27.82
C LEU A 174 77.71 1.93 27.75
N GLY A 175 78.17 3.18 27.92
CA GLY A 175 77.33 4.37 27.82
C GLY A 175 76.62 4.49 26.47
N ARG A 176 77.32 4.22 25.35
CA ARG A 176 76.70 4.19 24.01
C ARG A 176 75.61 3.12 23.88
N LEU A 177 75.79 1.94 24.49
CA LEU A 177 74.80 0.87 24.51
C LEU A 177 73.62 1.18 25.45
N GLU A 178 73.85 1.92 26.54
CA GLU A 178 72.79 2.41 27.44
C GLU A 178 71.94 3.50 26.77
N ASP A 179 72.56 4.43 26.04
CA ASP A 179 71.89 5.42 25.20
C ASP A 179 71.06 4.74 24.09
N GLU A 180 71.65 3.77 23.37
CA GLU A 180 70.97 2.99 22.33
C GLU A 180 69.79 2.19 22.89
N SER A 181 69.98 1.52 24.02
CA SER A 181 68.91 0.79 24.72
C SER A 181 67.79 1.72 25.19
N SER A 182 68.11 2.95 25.58
CA SER A 182 67.11 3.95 25.99
C SER A 182 66.29 4.43 24.79
N ARG A 183 66.95 4.78 23.68
CA ARG A 183 66.26 5.14 22.41
C ARG A 183 65.37 4.02 21.89
N LEU A 184 65.84 2.77 21.91
CA LEU A 184 65.04 1.62 21.50
C LEU A 184 63.84 1.36 22.42
N ARG A 185 63.92 1.71 23.72
CA ARG A 185 62.75 1.66 24.62
C ARG A 185 61.74 2.75 24.26
N GLU A 186 62.19 3.98 24.06
CA GLU A 186 61.35 5.12 23.64
C GLU A 186 60.64 4.82 22.31
N GLU A 187 61.36 4.31 21.31
CA GLU A 187 60.79 3.91 20.01
C GLU A 187 59.77 2.77 20.17
N LYS A 188 60.09 1.73 20.94
CA LYS A 188 59.18 0.60 21.21
C LYS A 188 57.92 1.03 21.98
N ASP A 189 58.03 1.97 22.92
CA ASP A 189 56.86 2.50 23.65
C ASP A 189 56.02 3.42 22.75
N ALA A 190 56.63 4.27 21.91
CA ALA A 190 55.93 5.06 20.91
C ALA A 190 55.19 4.19 19.86
N LEU A 191 55.82 3.09 19.40
CA LEU A 191 55.19 2.11 18.51
C LEU A 191 54.01 1.40 19.19
N ARG A 192 54.10 1.14 20.51
CA ARG A 192 53.01 0.53 21.29
C ARG A 192 51.82 1.47 21.43
N ASP A 193 52.07 2.76 21.67
CA ASP A 193 51.01 3.78 21.73
C ASP A 193 50.35 3.97 20.36
N ALA A 194 51.14 3.98 19.28
CA ALA A 194 50.63 4.01 17.90
C ALA A 194 49.78 2.76 17.57
N HIS A 195 50.21 1.56 18.00
CA HIS A 195 49.43 0.34 17.85
C HIS A 195 48.10 0.42 18.61
N SER A 196 48.11 0.90 19.86
CA SER A 196 46.88 1.08 20.64
C SER A 196 45.93 2.12 20.06
N ALA A 197 46.46 3.17 19.41
CA ALA A 197 45.65 4.13 18.66
C ALA A 197 45.01 3.49 17.41
N LEU A 198 45.76 2.67 16.67
CA LEU A 198 45.24 1.91 15.52
C LEU A 198 44.20 0.87 15.93
N GLU A 199 44.41 0.13 17.01
CA GLU A 199 43.41 -0.81 17.56
C GLU A 199 42.08 -0.12 17.87
N LYS A 200 42.13 1.08 18.47
CA LYS A 200 40.92 1.89 18.73
C LYS A 200 40.25 2.39 17.45
N GLN A 201 41.02 2.74 16.41
CA GLN A 201 40.47 3.11 15.11
C GLN A 201 39.82 1.92 14.40
N VAL A 202 40.44 0.74 14.44
CA VAL A 202 39.87 -0.50 13.89
C VAL A 202 38.58 -0.84 14.61
N ALA A 203 38.55 -0.84 15.94
CA ALA A 203 37.33 -1.07 16.71
C ALA A 203 36.21 -0.06 16.37
N GLY A 204 36.53 1.22 16.23
CA GLY A 204 35.57 2.23 15.79
C GLY A 204 35.09 2.05 14.34
N HIS A 205 35.93 1.52 13.45
CA HIS A 205 35.50 1.14 12.10
C HIS A 205 34.61 -0.11 12.12
N ASP A 206 34.90 -1.11 12.96
CA ASP A 206 34.08 -2.30 13.13
C ASP A 206 32.68 -1.94 13.66
N GLU A 207 32.59 -1.03 14.63
CA GLU A 207 31.31 -0.47 15.11
C GLU A 207 30.50 0.21 13.99
N VAL A 208 31.16 1.01 13.14
CA VAL A 208 30.52 1.68 11.99
C VAL A 208 30.07 0.66 10.92
N VAL A 209 30.90 -0.33 10.61
CA VAL A 209 30.56 -1.42 9.67
C VAL A 209 29.38 -2.24 10.19
N GLN A 210 29.33 -2.52 11.50
CA GLN A 210 28.22 -3.23 12.12
C GLN A 210 26.93 -2.40 12.11
N SER A 211 26.99 -1.09 12.38
CA SER A 211 25.83 -0.20 12.22
C SER A 211 25.29 -0.22 10.78
N ILE A 212 26.18 -0.08 9.78
CA ILE A 212 25.80 -0.10 8.36
C ILE A 212 25.18 -1.46 7.97
N HIS A 213 25.69 -2.57 8.51
CA HIS A 213 25.13 -3.90 8.27
C HIS A 213 23.72 -4.05 8.89
N ASP A 214 23.55 -3.63 10.14
CA ASP A 214 22.26 -3.68 10.83
C ASP A 214 21.22 -2.74 10.18
N ASP A 215 21.65 -1.57 9.72
CA ASP A 215 20.82 -0.62 8.97
C ASP A 215 20.40 -1.23 7.61
N HIS A 216 21.32 -1.87 6.88
CA HIS A 216 21.03 -2.52 5.61
C HIS A 216 20.07 -3.71 5.75
N GLU A 217 20.25 -4.58 6.74
CA GLU A 217 19.31 -5.68 6.98
C GLU A 217 17.93 -5.17 7.44
N ARG A 218 17.87 -4.03 8.18
CA ARG A 218 16.60 -3.35 8.50
C ARG A 218 15.92 -2.77 7.25
N GLU A 219 16.64 -2.11 6.35
CA GLU A 219 16.10 -1.62 5.07
C GLU A 219 15.59 -2.77 4.20
N LYS A 220 16.35 -3.87 4.12
CA LYS A 220 16.01 -5.07 3.35
C LYS A 220 14.77 -5.78 3.88
N LEU A 221 14.56 -5.82 5.20
CA LEU A 221 13.31 -6.27 5.82
C LEU A 221 12.14 -5.35 5.46
N GLN A 222 12.29 -4.03 5.59
CA GLN A 222 11.26 -3.05 5.20
C GLN A 222 10.89 -3.15 3.71
N GLN A 223 11.88 -3.38 2.83
CA GLN A 223 11.65 -3.60 1.40
C GLN A 223 10.92 -4.93 1.15
N ALA A 224 11.22 -6.00 1.89
CA ALA A 224 10.53 -7.28 1.77
C ALA A 224 9.06 -7.18 2.21
N ASP A 225 8.77 -6.47 3.30
CA ASP A 225 7.42 -6.22 3.78
C ASP A 225 6.64 -5.35 2.76
N ALA A 226 7.23 -4.24 2.30
CA ALA A 226 6.61 -3.38 1.28
C ALA A 226 6.34 -4.12 -0.05
N LEU A 227 7.24 -5.02 -0.46
CA LEU A 227 7.02 -5.90 -1.63
C LEU A 227 5.91 -6.93 -1.38
N SER A 228 5.75 -7.43 -0.16
CA SER A 228 4.65 -8.32 0.23
C SER A 228 3.31 -7.59 0.15
N ASP A 229 3.24 -6.38 0.70
CA ASP A 229 2.04 -5.55 0.68
C ASP A 229 1.65 -5.17 -0.76
N LEU A 230 2.58 -4.62 -1.55
CA LEU A 230 2.37 -4.32 -2.98
C LEU A 230 1.93 -5.56 -3.79
N LYS A 231 2.45 -6.75 -3.46
CA LYS A 231 2.03 -8.00 -4.11
C LYS A 231 0.61 -8.40 -3.71
N SER A 232 0.19 -8.12 -2.48
CA SER A 232 -1.19 -8.33 -2.02
C SER A 232 -2.17 -7.35 -2.70
N GLU A 233 -1.78 -6.07 -2.83
CA GLU A 233 -2.52 -5.04 -3.56
C GLU A 233 -2.64 -5.38 -5.05
N ALA A 234 -1.53 -5.78 -5.70
CA ALA A 234 -1.54 -6.20 -7.10
C ALA A 234 -2.43 -7.44 -7.33
N ASN A 235 -2.42 -8.42 -6.42
CA ASN A 235 -3.28 -9.59 -6.49
C ASN A 235 -4.77 -9.22 -6.30
N THR A 236 -5.10 -8.36 -5.35
CA THR A 236 -6.49 -7.91 -5.14
C THR A 236 -7.00 -7.05 -6.29
N ALA A 237 -6.19 -6.11 -6.80
CA ALA A 237 -6.51 -5.34 -8.00
C ALA A 237 -6.73 -6.25 -9.22
N ARG A 238 -5.91 -7.30 -9.37
CA ARG A 238 -6.06 -8.30 -10.42
C ARG A 238 -7.37 -9.08 -10.30
N THR A 239 -7.73 -9.58 -9.11
CA THR A 239 -9.01 -10.30 -8.94
C THR A 239 -10.22 -9.38 -9.13
N MET A 240 -10.13 -8.11 -8.75
CA MET A 240 -11.16 -7.11 -9.07
C MET A 240 -11.29 -6.87 -10.58
N ALA A 241 -10.16 -6.77 -11.30
CA ALA A 241 -10.16 -6.63 -12.76
C ALA A 241 -10.75 -7.86 -13.46
N GLU A 242 -10.35 -9.07 -13.08
CA GLU A 242 -10.88 -10.34 -13.61
C GLU A 242 -12.39 -10.47 -13.32
N ALA A 243 -12.85 -10.03 -12.14
CA ALA A 243 -14.28 -9.98 -11.79
C ALA A 243 -15.06 -8.95 -12.63
N MET A 244 -14.53 -7.74 -12.83
CA MET A 244 -15.14 -6.73 -13.69
C MET A 244 -15.16 -7.16 -15.16
N GLU A 245 -14.12 -7.82 -15.65
CA GLU A 245 -14.09 -8.36 -17.02
C GLU A 245 -15.17 -9.44 -17.20
N SER A 246 -15.34 -10.34 -16.22
CA SER A 246 -16.43 -11.33 -16.21
C SER A 246 -17.82 -10.68 -16.22
N GLN A 247 -18.04 -9.63 -15.41
CA GLN A 247 -19.28 -8.86 -15.42
C GLN A 247 -19.53 -8.15 -16.77
N LEU A 248 -18.50 -7.57 -17.38
CA LEU A 248 -18.59 -6.93 -18.70
C LEU A 248 -18.91 -7.95 -19.79
N ARG A 249 -18.25 -9.12 -19.79
CA ARG A 249 -18.55 -10.23 -20.71
C ARG A 249 -20.02 -10.67 -20.58
N SER A 250 -20.53 -10.84 -19.36
CA SER A 250 -21.94 -11.17 -19.11
C SER A 250 -22.91 -10.08 -19.59
N LYS A 251 -22.54 -8.79 -19.42
CA LYS A 251 -23.33 -7.67 -19.96
C LYS A 251 -23.34 -7.67 -21.49
N PHE A 252 -22.20 -7.87 -22.15
CA PHE A 252 -22.13 -7.96 -23.61
C PHE A 252 -22.95 -9.14 -24.16
N THR A 253 -22.92 -10.31 -23.54
CA THR A 253 -23.77 -11.44 -23.97
C THR A 253 -25.26 -11.14 -23.77
N ASN A 254 -25.64 -10.42 -22.71
CA ASN A 254 -27.02 -9.98 -22.49
C ASN A 254 -27.44 -8.90 -23.48
N GLU A 255 -26.55 -7.98 -23.85
CA GLU A 255 -26.79 -6.94 -24.86
C GLU A 255 -26.92 -7.55 -26.26
N GLU A 256 -26.11 -8.54 -26.62
CA GLU A 256 -26.23 -9.28 -27.88
C GLU A 256 -27.51 -10.11 -27.94
N TYR A 257 -27.91 -10.75 -26.83
CA TYR A 257 -29.21 -11.40 -26.70
C TYR A 257 -30.36 -10.40 -26.87
N LEU A 258 -30.31 -9.25 -26.18
CA LEU A 258 -31.32 -8.21 -26.33
C LEU A 258 -31.38 -7.68 -27.77
N ARG A 259 -30.24 -7.43 -28.42
CA ARG A 259 -30.18 -6.99 -29.82
C ARG A 259 -30.86 -8.00 -30.75
N THR A 260 -30.55 -9.29 -30.62
CA THR A 260 -31.19 -10.33 -31.45
C THR A 260 -32.70 -10.46 -31.17
N THR A 261 -33.14 -10.31 -29.92
CA THR A 261 -34.59 -10.26 -29.63
C THR A 261 -35.29 -9.01 -30.19
N VAL A 262 -34.61 -7.85 -30.21
CA VAL A 262 -35.13 -6.63 -30.84
C VAL A 262 -35.21 -6.80 -32.36
N GLU A 263 -34.16 -7.30 -33.02
CA GLU A 263 -34.17 -7.61 -34.46
C GLU A 263 -35.29 -8.62 -34.83
N GLU A 264 -35.60 -9.58 -33.96
CA GLU A 264 -36.76 -10.47 -34.14
C GLU A 264 -38.11 -9.77 -33.97
N LEU A 265 -38.24 -8.88 -32.97
CA LEU A 265 -39.47 -8.13 -32.72
C LEU A 265 -39.74 -7.13 -33.85
N GLU A 266 -38.71 -6.48 -34.38
CA GLU A 266 -38.79 -5.61 -35.56
C GLU A 266 -39.30 -6.38 -36.78
N LYS A 267 -38.73 -7.56 -37.08
CA LYS A 267 -39.22 -8.43 -38.17
C LYS A 267 -40.66 -8.89 -37.97
N LYS A 268 -41.06 -9.20 -36.73
CA LYS A 268 -42.45 -9.55 -36.39
C LYS A 268 -43.39 -8.36 -36.57
N LEU A 269 -42.95 -7.15 -36.20
CA LEU A 269 -43.69 -5.90 -36.38
C LEU A 269 -43.85 -5.55 -37.87
N GLU A 270 -42.78 -5.61 -38.65
CA GLU A 270 -42.83 -5.35 -40.10
C GLU A 270 -43.77 -6.34 -40.83
N LYS A 271 -43.75 -7.62 -40.42
CA LYS A 271 -44.70 -8.63 -40.93
C LYS A 271 -46.15 -8.31 -40.56
N THR A 272 -46.45 -7.95 -39.32
CA THR A 272 -47.83 -7.62 -38.92
C THR A 272 -48.30 -6.28 -39.52
N THR A 273 -47.41 -5.29 -39.67
CA THR A 273 -47.70 -4.03 -40.36
C THR A 273 -48.03 -4.27 -41.84
N SER A 274 -47.21 -5.04 -42.57
CA SER A 274 -47.47 -5.35 -43.98
C SER A 274 -48.73 -6.20 -44.19
N GLN A 275 -49.05 -7.13 -43.26
CA GLN A 275 -50.34 -7.83 -43.23
C GLN A 275 -51.50 -6.86 -43.02
N SER A 276 -51.42 -5.97 -42.02
CA SER A 276 -52.45 -4.98 -41.74
C SER A 276 -52.66 -4.00 -42.91
N GLU A 277 -51.60 -3.57 -43.58
CA GLU A 277 -51.71 -2.77 -44.81
C GLU A 277 -52.40 -3.51 -45.95
N TYR A 278 -52.11 -4.80 -46.12
CA TYR A 278 -52.73 -5.64 -47.14
C TYR A 278 -54.22 -5.83 -46.88
N GLU A 279 -54.60 -6.16 -45.63
CA GLU A 279 -56.00 -6.24 -45.19
C GLU A 279 -56.72 -4.91 -45.35
N LYS A 280 -56.07 -3.79 -44.97
CA LYS A 280 -56.61 -2.43 -45.17
C LYS A 280 -56.84 -2.14 -46.64
N LYS A 281 -55.92 -2.50 -47.54
CA LYS A 281 -56.07 -2.36 -49.00
C LYS A 281 -57.22 -3.21 -49.55
N GLN A 282 -57.41 -4.43 -49.06
CA GLN A 282 -58.57 -5.25 -49.41
C GLN A 282 -59.88 -4.63 -48.92
N LEU A 283 -59.93 -4.17 -47.67
CA LEU A 283 -61.12 -3.54 -47.09
C LEU A 283 -61.48 -2.22 -47.79
N THR A 284 -60.49 -1.40 -48.18
CA THR A 284 -60.77 -0.20 -48.99
C THR A 284 -61.34 -0.55 -50.35
N HIS A 285 -60.81 -1.58 -51.02
CA HIS A 285 -61.30 -1.98 -52.34
C HIS A 285 -62.70 -2.62 -52.27
N ALA A 286 -62.97 -3.44 -51.25
CA ALA A 286 -64.29 -3.97 -50.97
C ALA A 286 -65.30 -2.85 -50.65
N LYS A 287 -64.88 -1.83 -49.88
CA LYS A 287 -65.69 -0.64 -49.60
C LYS A 287 -66.00 0.13 -50.88
N GLU A 288 -65.01 0.42 -51.72
CA GLU A 288 -65.21 1.11 -53.01
C GLU A 288 -66.18 0.34 -53.92
N SER A 289 -66.06 -0.99 -53.97
CA SER A 289 -66.97 -1.85 -54.72
C SER A 289 -68.42 -1.75 -54.20
N LEU A 290 -68.62 -1.82 -52.88
CA LEU A 290 -69.94 -1.67 -52.25
C LEU A 290 -70.50 -0.25 -52.36
N GLU A 291 -69.66 0.79 -52.38
CA GLU A 291 -70.07 2.17 -52.63
C GLU A 291 -70.52 2.37 -54.09
N ASN A 292 -69.82 1.75 -55.04
CA ASN A 292 -70.23 1.72 -56.45
C ASN A 292 -71.54 0.95 -56.65
N GLU A 293 -71.71 -0.22 -56.03
CA GLU A 293 -72.94 -1.01 -56.08
C GLU A 293 -74.12 -0.24 -55.45
N ASN A 294 -73.93 0.36 -54.27
CA ASN A 294 -74.94 1.25 -53.67
C ASN A 294 -75.27 2.45 -54.57
N GLY A 295 -74.28 3.02 -55.27
CA GLY A 295 -74.49 4.08 -56.25
C GLY A 295 -75.36 3.63 -57.43
N MET A 296 -75.13 2.42 -57.95
CA MET A 296 -75.95 1.81 -59.01
C MET A 296 -77.36 1.48 -58.53
N LEU A 297 -77.51 0.91 -57.33
CA LEU A 297 -78.81 0.63 -56.72
C LEU A 297 -79.61 1.91 -56.47
N LYS A 298 -78.98 3.00 -56.00
CA LYS A 298 -79.63 4.31 -55.85
C LYS A 298 -80.16 4.84 -57.19
N LYS A 299 -79.35 4.83 -58.25
CA LYS A 299 -79.81 5.21 -59.61
C LYS A 299 -80.99 4.35 -60.07
N HIS A 300 -80.96 3.04 -59.82
CA HIS A 300 -82.06 2.16 -60.18
C HIS A 300 -83.34 2.46 -59.38
N VAL A 301 -83.23 2.77 -58.09
CA VAL A 301 -84.36 3.22 -57.26
C VAL A 301 -84.91 4.57 -57.75
N GLU A 302 -84.05 5.51 -58.13
CA GLU A 302 -84.47 6.80 -58.72
C GLU A 302 -85.21 6.60 -60.05
N GLU A 303 -84.70 5.74 -60.94
CA GLU A 303 -85.36 5.36 -62.20
C GLU A 303 -86.71 4.69 -61.96
N LEU A 304 -86.79 3.73 -61.03
CA LEU A 304 -88.04 3.05 -60.69
C LEU A 304 -89.05 4.02 -60.04
N THR A 305 -88.59 4.94 -59.21
CA THR A 305 -89.43 5.97 -58.58
C THR A 305 -89.99 6.93 -59.63
N SER A 306 -89.16 7.37 -60.58
CA SER A 306 -89.57 8.20 -61.72
C SER A 306 -90.56 7.48 -62.63
N LYS A 307 -90.31 6.20 -62.97
CA LYS A 307 -91.26 5.36 -63.70
C LYS A 307 -92.59 5.22 -62.97
N ASN A 308 -92.56 4.96 -61.66
CA ASN A 308 -93.76 4.83 -60.83
C ASN A 308 -94.57 6.15 -60.79
N ALA A 309 -93.91 7.29 -60.61
CA ALA A 309 -94.54 8.60 -60.70
C ALA A 309 -95.20 8.84 -62.08
N SER A 310 -94.55 8.45 -63.18
CA SER A 310 -95.13 8.55 -64.53
C SER A 310 -96.36 7.63 -64.72
N LEU A 311 -96.34 6.44 -64.11
CA LEU A 311 -97.47 5.50 -64.13
C LEU A 311 -98.64 5.99 -63.27
N GLN A 312 -98.37 6.57 -62.10
CA GLN A 312 -99.38 7.22 -61.25
C GLN A 312 -100.02 8.41 -61.98
N GLN A 313 -99.23 9.26 -62.65
CA GLN A 313 -99.75 10.35 -63.47
C GLN A 313 -100.66 9.81 -64.59
N ARG A 314 -100.21 8.78 -65.32
CA ARG A 314 -101.00 8.15 -66.38
C ARG A 314 -102.28 7.48 -65.87
N ALA A 315 -102.24 6.86 -64.69
CA ALA A 315 -103.41 6.33 -64.01
C ALA A 315 -104.38 7.45 -63.59
N SER A 316 -103.88 8.60 -63.11
CA SER A 316 -104.72 9.75 -62.76
C SER A 316 -105.44 10.34 -63.98
N GLU A 317 -104.75 10.42 -65.14
CA GLU A 317 -105.34 10.88 -66.39
C GLU A 317 -106.36 9.87 -66.94
N LEU A 318 -106.07 8.56 -66.87
CA LEU A 318 -107.05 7.52 -67.19
C LEU A 318 -108.29 7.55 -66.28
N ASN A 319 -108.12 7.79 -64.98
CA ASN A 319 -109.23 7.95 -64.04
C ASN A 319 -110.07 9.20 -64.36
N LYS A 320 -109.44 10.30 -64.77
CA LYS A 320 -110.11 11.51 -65.23
C LYS A 320 -110.89 11.26 -66.54
N GLN A 321 -110.29 10.55 -67.49
CA GLN A 321 -110.96 10.14 -68.73
C GLN A 321 -112.14 9.20 -68.44
N MET A 322 -111.98 8.23 -67.55
CA MET A 322 -113.06 7.35 -67.08
C MET A 322 -114.18 8.16 -66.41
N GLY A 323 -113.85 9.13 -65.55
CA GLY A 323 -114.82 10.05 -64.95
C GLY A 323 -115.62 10.86 -65.98
N ASN A 324 -114.94 11.36 -67.03
CA ASN A 324 -115.60 12.03 -68.15
C ASN A 324 -116.54 11.09 -68.91
N VAL A 325 -116.11 9.85 -69.18
CA VAL A 325 -116.95 8.83 -69.86
C VAL A 325 -118.15 8.45 -68.99
N LEU A 326 -117.98 8.25 -67.68
CA LEU A 326 -119.07 7.97 -66.74
C LEU A 326 -120.06 9.14 -66.64
N SER A 327 -119.59 10.39 -66.65
CA SER A 327 -120.46 11.58 -66.68
C SER A 327 -121.22 11.71 -68.00
N SER A 328 -120.56 11.42 -69.13
CA SER A 328 -121.19 11.37 -70.45
C SER A 328 -122.23 10.25 -70.55
N HIS A 329 -121.93 9.05 -70.05
CA HIS A 329 -122.85 7.92 -69.97
C HIS A 329 -124.03 8.21 -69.03
N GLY A 330 -123.80 8.86 -67.89
CA GLY A 330 -124.88 9.30 -66.99
C GLY A 330 -125.79 10.33 -67.67
N SER A 331 -125.22 11.26 -68.43
CA SER A 331 -125.99 12.24 -69.22
C SER A 331 -126.79 11.58 -70.34
N LEU A 332 -126.18 10.61 -71.03
CA LEU A 332 -126.82 9.83 -72.10
C LEU A 332 -127.96 8.95 -71.56
N ASN A 333 -127.76 8.30 -70.41
CA ASN A 333 -128.84 7.58 -69.73
C ASN A 333 -129.98 8.52 -69.32
N ALA A 334 -129.67 9.70 -68.78
CA ALA A 334 -130.70 10.68 -68.42
C ALA A 334 -131.45 11.26 -69.63
N GLU A 335 -130.86 11.27 -70.84
CA GLU A 335 -131.58 11.53 -72.10
C GLU A 335 -132.38 10.30 -72.55
N HIS A 336 -131.83 9.09 -72.42
CA HIS A 336 -132.53 7.84 -72.74
C HIS A 336 -133.79 7.65 -71.89
N ASP A 337 -133.71 7.85 -70.58
CA ASP A 337 -134.85 7.78 -69.67
C ASP A 337 -135.91 8.82 -70.02
N ARG A 338 -135.51 10.06 -70.37
CA ARG A 338 -136.41 11.11 -70.84
C ARG A 338 -137.09 10.77 -72.18
N MET A 339 -136.36 10.13 -73.10
CA MET A 339 -136.90 9.62 -74.37
C MET A 339 -137.87 8.46 -74.14
N MET A 340 -137.57 7.55 -73.22
CA MET A 340 -138.45 6.45 -72.84
C MET A 340 -139.72 6.94 -72.16
N GLU A 341 -139.62 7.92 -71.24
CA GLU A 341 -140.79 8.60 -70.67
C GLU A 341 -141.64 9.28 -71.75
N ALA A 342 -141.02 10.00 -72.69
CA ALA A 342 -141.73 10.66 -73.78
C ALA A 342 -142.44 9.65 -74.70
N ASN A 343 -141.80 8.52 -75.00
CA ASN A 343 -142.42 7.45 -75.79
C ASN A 343 -143.57 6.77 -75.05
N VAL A 344 -143.40 6.44 -73.75
CA VAL A 344 -144.49 5.88 -72.93
C VAL A 344 -145.66 6.84 -72.84
N ARG A 345 -145.43 8.15 -72.65
CA ARG A 345 -146.49 9.17 -72.68
C ARG A 345 -147.21 9.18 -74.04
N HIS A 346 -146.46 9.19 -75.14
CA HIS A 346 -147.04 9.14 -76.49
C HIS A 346 -147.87 7.87 -76.73
N GLU A 347 -147.39 6.70 -76.30
CA GLU A 347 -148.14 5.44 -76.37
C GLU A 347 -149.41 5.47 -75.51
N THR A 348 -149.36 6.03 -74.30
CA THR A 348 -150.56 6.17 -73.45
C THR A 348 -151.57 7.14 -74.04
N ASP A 349 -151.14 8.30 -74.55
CA ASP A 349 -152.00 9.27 -75.24
C ASP A 349 -152.69 8.62 -76.45
N LEU A 350 -151.95 7.83 -77.23
CA LEU A 350 -152.48 7.10 -78.40
C LEU A 350 -153.52 6.05 -77.97
N VAL A 351 -153.26 5.31 -76.89
CA VAL A 351 -154.19 4.31 -76.34
C VAL A 351 -155.44 4.97 -75.74
N GLU A 352 -155.33 6.13 -75.11
CA GLU A 352 -156.48 6.89 -74.63
C GLU A 352 -157.31 7.46 -75.78
N ALA A 353 -156.68 7.97 -76.84
CA ALA A 353 -157.37 8.37 -78.06
C ALA A 353 -158.16 7.19 -78.67
N VAL A 354 -157.52 6.04 -78.88
CA VAL A 354 -158.20 4.83 -79.39
C VAL A 354 -159.30 4.33 -78.46
N ARG A 355 -159.13 4.42 -77.13
CA ARG A 355 -160.19 4.08 -76.16
C ARG A 355 -161.37 5.03 -76.24
N SER A 356 -161.14 6.33 -76.42
CA SER A 356 -162.22 7.33 -76.55
C SER A 356 -162.99 7.16 -77.86
N GLU A 357 -162.30 6.97 -78.99
CA GLU A 357 -162.94 6.65 -80.27
C GLU A 357 -163.74 5.34 -80.18
N ARG A 358 -163.16 4.27 -79.61
CA ARG A 358 -163.87 3.00 -79.38
C ARG A 358 -165.12 3.20 -78.51
N SER A 359 -165.06 4.05 -77.49
CA SER A 359 -166.21 4.37 -76.65
C SER A 359 -167.30 5.09 -77.44
N HIS A 360 -166.95 6.07 -78.29
CA HIS A 360 -167.90 6.74 -79.17
C HIS A 360 -168.53 5.80 -80.21
N VAL A 361 -167.75 4.89 -80.80
CA VAL A 361 -168.25 3.86 -81.72
C VAL A 361 -169.19 2.89 -81.01
N LEU A 362 -168.85 2.42 -79.81
CA LEU A 362 -169.72 1.52 -79.02
C LEU A 362 -171.04 2.20 -78.62
N GLU A 363 -171.00 3.49 -78.24
CA GLU A 363 -172.22 4.24 -77.92
C GLU A 363 -173.11 4.45 -79.15
N SER A 364 -172.50 4.72 -80.31
CA SER A 364 -173.21 4.80 -81.60
C SER A 364 -173.87 3.46 -81.98
N LEU A 365 -173.14 2.34 -81.84
CA LEU A 365 -173.65 0.99 -82.10
C LEU A 365 -174.72 0.56 -81.10
N ARG A 366 -174.62 0.98 -79.84
CA ARG A 366 -175.65 0.76 -78.83
C ARG A 366 -176.94 1.47 -79.23
N LYS A 367 -176.84 2.74 -79.63
CA LYS A 367 -177.98 3.55 -80.05
C LYS A 367 -178.66 3.00 -81.31
N THR A 368 -177.91 2.49 -82.29
CA THR A 368 -178.51 1.82 -83.45
C THR A 368 -179.15 0.48 -83.09
N ARG A 369 -178.54 -0.31 -82.20
CA ARG A 369 -179.15 -1.54 -81.67
C ARG A 369 -180.47 -1.25 -80.94
N GLU A 370 -180.52 -0.25 -80.08
CA GLU A 370 -181.73 0.11 -79.34
C GLU A 370 -182.88 0.54 -80.28
N MET A 371 -182.58 1.28 -81.36
CA MET A 371 -183.56 1.56 -82.42
C MET A 371 -184.04 0.29 -83.15
N PHE A 372 -183.13 -0.65 -83.47
CA PHE A 372 -183.50 -1.92 -84.10
C PHE A 372 -184.37 -2.81 -83.18
N GLU A 373 -184.02 -2.94 -81.90
CA GLU A 373 -184.83 -3.70 -80.94
C GLU A 373 -186.23 -3.10 -80.77
N GLN A 374 -186.35 -1.77 -80.79
CA GLN A 374 -187.66 -1.12 -80.73
C GLN A 374 -188.50 -1.39 -81.99
N ALA A 375 -187.89 -1.30 -83.19
CA ALA A 375 -188.56 -1.63 -84.44
C ALA A 375 -189.01 -3.10 -84.51
N VAL A 376 -188.23 -4.04 -83.95
CA VAL A 376 -188.62 -5.46 -83.86
C VAL A 376 -189.80 -5.65 -82.92
N ARG A 377 -189.82 -5.03 -81.73
CA ARG A 377 -190.97 -5.11 -80.81
C ARG A 377 -192.25 -4.51 -81.41
N GLU A 378 -192.12 -3.44 -82.19
CA GLU A 378 -193.25 -2.86 -82.94
C GLU A 378 -193.77 -3.84 -84.00
N GLN A 379 -192.89 -4.58 -84.70
CA GLN A 379 -193.30 -5.65 -85.63
C GLN A 379 -193.95 -6.84 -84.92
N GLU A 380 -193.38 -7.32 -83.80
CA GLU A 380 -193.94 -8.42 -82.99
C GLU A 380 -195.36 -8.08 -82.52
N GLY A 381 -195.57 -6.87 -82.00
CA GLY A 381 -196.89 -6.38 -81.58
C GLY A 381 -197.92 -6.33 -82.70
N ILE A 382 -197.51 -5.94 -83.92
CA ILE A 382 -198.39 -5.94 -85.11
C ILE A 382 -198.80 -7.38 -85.48
N VAL A 383 -197.90 -8.36 -85.37
CA VAL A 383 -198.19 -9.78 -85.66
C VAL A 383 -199.15 -10.37 -84.63
N GLU A 384 -198.93 -10.17 -83.33
CA GLU A 384 -199.85 -10.64 -82.28
C GLU A 384 -201.26 -10.02 -82.38
N GLU A 385 -201.37 -8.80 -82.91
CA GLU A 385 -202.66 -8.14 -83.15
C GLU A 385 -203.33 -8.60 -84.45
N ALA A 386 -202.58 -9.18 -85.39
CA ALA A 386 -203.12 -9.84 -86.57
C ALA A 386 -203.64 -11.25 -86.23
N GLU A 387 -202.86 -12.06 -85.51
CA GLU A 387 -203.25 -13.41 -85.08
C GLU A 387 -204.54 -13.40 -84.24
N ARG A 388 -204.69 -12.44 -83.30
CA ARG A 388 -205.92 -12.30 -82.52
C ARG A 388 -207.16 -12.04 -83.38
N ARG A 389 -207.05 -11.15 -84.38
CA ARG A 389 -208.17 -10.87 -85.32
C ARG A 389 -208.52 -12.07 -86.19
N GLU A 390 -207.53 -12.89 -86.56
CA GLU A 390 -207.77 -14.13 -87.31
C GLU A 390 -208.59 -15.14 -86.48
N VAL A 391 -208.25 -15.32 -85.20
CA VAL A 391 -209.00 -16.21 -84.29
C VAL A 391 -210.44 -15.74 -84.10
N GLU A 392 -210.67 -14.44 -83.85
CA GLU A 392 -212.02 -13.86 -83.71
C GLU A 392 -212.89 -14.06 -84.96
N LEU A 393 -212.29 -13.91 -86.16
CA LEU A 393 -212.98 -14.16 -87.43
C LEU A 393 -213.36 -15.64 -87.62
N ILE A 394 -212.50 -16.56 -87.20
CA ILE A 394 -212.76 -18.01 -87.28
C ILE A 394 -213.92 -18.42 -86.36
N GLU A 395 -213.98 -17.90 -85.13
CA GLU A 395 -215.09 -18.18 -84.21
C GLU A 395 -216.43 -17.61 -84.73
N SER A 396 -216.44 -16.36 -85.19
CA SER A 396 -217.63 -15.73 -85.79
C SER A 396 -218.20 -16.54 -86.97
N ALA A 397 -217.34 -16.99 -87.89
CA ALA A 397 -217.74 -17.81 -89.04
C ALA A 397 -218.25 -19.22 -88.64
N ARG A 398 -217.86 -19.72 -87.46
CA ARG A 398 -218.29 -21.01 -86.93
C ARG A 398 -219.70 -20.92 -86.34
N GLU A 399 -219.99 -19.90 -85.55
CA GLU A 399 -221.33 -19.68 -84.98
C GLU A 399 -222.40 -19.45 -86.06
N GLU A 400 -222.05 -18.74 -87.14
CA GLU A 400 -222.99 -18.42 -88.22
C GLU A 400 -223.40 -19.68 -89.03
N ARG A 401 -222.49 -20.65 -89.13
CA ARG A 401 -222.78 -21.99 -89.70
C ARG A 401 -223.71 -22.81 -88.82
N GLU A 402 -223.53 -22.80 -87.51
CA GLU A 402 -224.42 -23.54 -86.59
C GLU A 402 -225.85 -22.99 -86.62
N ARG A 403 -226.01 -21.65 -86.59
CA ARG A 403 -227.32 -20.98 -86.77
C ARG A 403 -227.98 -21.38 -88.09
N SER A 404 -227.21 -21.44 -89.19
CA SER A 404 -227.71 -21.83 -90.51
C SER A 404 -228.21 -23.28 -90.58
N VAL A 405 -227.55 -24.21 -89.87
CA VAL A 405 -227.96 -25.61 -89.79
C VAL A 405 -229.26 -25.77 -88.99
N GLU A 406 -229.43 -25.03 -87.89
CA GLU A 406 -230.64 -25.10 -87.07
C GLU A 406 -231.89 -24.60 -87.83
N ILE A 407 -231.74 -23.51 -88.60
CA ILE A 407 -232.81 -22.95 -89.45
C ILE A 407 -233.25 -23.95 -90.53
N MET A 408 -232.31 -24.61 -91.22
CA MET A 408 -232.64 -25.67 -92.19
C MET A 408 -233.31 -26.89 -91.54
N GLY A 409 -233.00 -27.18 -90.27
CA GLY A 409 -233.68 -28.23 -89.50
C GLY A 409 -235.16 -27.96 -89.32
N LYS A 410 -235.52 -26.74 -88.87
CA LYS A 410 -236.90 -26.29 -88.66
C LYS A 410 -237.69 -26.29 -89.99
N MET A 411 -237.12 -25.71 -91.05
CA MET A 411 -237.77 -25.65 -92.36
C MET A 411 -238.09 -27.04 -92.97
N LYS A 412 -237.33 -28.09 -92.61
CA LYS A 412 -237.60 -29.48 -92.99
C LYS A 412 -238.69 -30.18 -92.18
N ALA A 413 -239.03 -29.67 -91.00
CA ALA A 413 -240.15 -30.18 -90.19
C ALA A 413 -241.48 -29.66 -90.75
N ASP A 414 -241.60 -28.34 -90.89
CA ASP A 414 -242.79 -27.64 -91.38
C ASP A 414 -243.27 -28.19 -92.74
N PHE A 415 -242.33 -28.50 -93.64
CA PHE A 415 -242.65 -29.02 -94.98
C PHE A 415 -243.26 -30.43 -94.97
N ARG A 416 -243.00 -31.24 -93.92
CA ARG A 416 -243.65 -32.56 -93.77
C ARG A 416 -245.06 -32.40 -93.23
N GLU A 417 -245.23 -31.55 -92.24
CA GLU A 417 -246.52 -31.30 -91.58
C GLU A 417 -247.54 -30.68 -92.54
N ALA A 418 -247.10 -29.72 -93.37
CA ALA A 418 -247.88 -29.17 -94.47
C ALA A 418 -248.32 -30.24 -95.50
N ARG A 419 -247.45 -31.22 -95.79
CA ARG A 419 -247.75 -32.30 -96.74
C ARG A 419 -248.78 -33.30 -96.19
N THR A 420 -248.75 -33.59 -94.89
CA THR A 420 -249.80 -34.41 -94.24
C THR A 420 -251.15 -33.70 -94.18
N ALA A 421 -251.16 -32.39 -93.89
CA ALA A 421 -252.38 -31.60 -93.83
C ALA A 421 -253.09 -31.42 -95.19
N ALA A 422 -252.34 -31.43 -96.31
CA ALA A 422 -252.90 -31.31 -97.66
C ALA A 422 -253.75 -32.53 -98.06
N THR A 423 -253.26 -33.75 -97.81
CA THR A 423 -253.96 -34.99 -98.20
C THR A 423 -255.23 -35.27 -97.40
N GLU A 424 -255.35 -34.74 -96.18
CA GLU A 424 -256.59 -34.84 -95.40
C GLU A 424 -257.68 -33.86 -95.88
N ARG A 425 -257.32 -32.76 -96.56
CA ARG A 425 -258.30 -31.81 -97.11
C ARG A 425 -259.01 -32.33 -98.36
N GLU A 426 -258.34 -33.09 -99.23
CA GLU A 426 -259.01 -33.70 -100.40
C GLU A 426 -260.05 -34.75 -100.00
N ARG A 427 -259.83 -35.48 -98.90
CA ARG A 427 -260.83 -36.38 -98.30
C ARG A 427 -262.09 -35.67 -97.78
N LYS A 428 -262.11 -34.33 -97.70
CA LYS A 428 -263.20 -33.54 -97.12
C LYS A 428 -264.05 -32.75 -98.12
N ILE A 429 -263.65 -32.64 -99.39
CA ILE A 429 -264.35 -31.78 -100.38
C ILE A 429 -265.23 -32.57 -101.37
N GLN A 430 -264.97 -33.86 -101.60
CA GLN A 430 -265.87 -34.71 -102.43
C GLN A 430 -267.11 -35.23 -101.70
N ALA A 431 -267.31 -34.91 -100.42
CA ALA A 431 -268.43 -35.41 -99.62
C ALA A 431 -269.68 -34.50 -99.60
N ASP A 432 -269.56 -33.20 -99.91
CA ASP A 432 -270.45 -32.18 -99.30
C ASP A 432 -271.09 -31.13 -100.25
N SER A 433 -271.28 -31.39 -101.55
CA SER A 433 -272.28 -30.60 -102.34
C SER A 433 -272.97 -31.34 -103.50
N LEU A 434 -274.03 -32.06 -103.16
CA LEU A 434 -275.21 -32.23 -104.02
C LEU A 434 -276.38 -31.47 -103.38
N VAL A 435 -277.33 -30.93 -104.18
CA VAL A 435 -278.62 -30.33 -103.75
C VAL A 435 -278.46 -28.94 -103.04
N VAL A 436 -279.09 -27.81 -103.40
CA VAL A 436 -280.23 -27.39 -104.30
C VAL A 436 -280.15 -25.85 -104.48
N LYS A 437 -280.67 -25.10 -105.48
CA LYS A 437 -281.20 -25.31 -106.86
C LYS A 437 -281.35 -23.92 -107.55
N SER A 438 -281.53 -23.90 -108.88
CA SER A 438 -282.05 -22.78 -109.72
C SER A 438 -281.09 -21.58 -109.87
N LYS A 439 -280.66 -21.13 -111.06
CA LYS A 439 -281.33 -20.60 -112.29
C LYS A 439 -280.74 -19.17 -112.49
N VAL A 440 -280.46 -18.68 -113.70
CA VAL A 440 -280.56 -19.31 -115.02
C VAL A 440 -279.62 -18.65 -116.04
N SER A 441 -279.13 -19.48 -116.97
CA SER A 441 -278.71 -19.21 -118.36
C SER A 441 -277.94 -17.95 -118.76
N GLY A 442 -276.96 -18.20 -119.62
CA GLY A 442 -276.72 -17.36 -120.79
C GLY A 442 -275.46 -16.50 -120.66
N SER A 443 -274.60 -16.44 -121.68
CA SER A 443 -274.61 -17.18 -122.95
C SER A 443 -273.26 -17.06 -123.64
N SER A 444 -273.03 -17.91 -124.65
CA SER A 444 -272.13 -17.70 -125.80
C SER A 444 -270.64 -17.44 -125.51
N SER A 445 -269.69 -18.25 -126.00
CA SER A 445 -269.80 -19.42 -126.90
C SER A 445 -268.61 -20.37 -126.70
#